data_AF-L0PH25-F1
#
_entry.id   AF-L0PH25-F1
#
_cell.length_a   1.000
_cell.length_b   1.000
_cell.length_c   1.000
_cell.angle_alpha   90.00
_cell.angle_beta   90.00
_cell.angle_gamma   90.00
#
_symmetry.space_group_name_H-M   'P 1'
#
loop_
_entity.id
_entity.type
_entity.pdbx_description
1 polymer ?
#
loop_
_entity_poly.entity_id
_entity_poly.type
_entity_poly.pdbx_seq_one_letter_code
_entity_poly.pdbx_strand_id
1 'polypeptide(L)'
;MARLINASKLTNVEWEIHVIDDPQRNAFILPGGKVFVFSGILPICKNEDGLAVVLAHETAHQIARHSAEKLSFTKLVLFGYFIVSLFYDPSILSRAIVDLCFLKPNSRKLETEADYIGLILMSE
;
A
#
# COMPACT_ATOMS: atom_id res chain seq x y z
N MET A 1 -2.81 3.88 -17.16
CA MET A 1 -1.57 3.30 -16.56
C MET A 1 -0.28 3.72 -17.27
N ALA A 2 -0.15 3.61 -18.59
CA ALA A 2 1.09 3.97 -19.30
C ALA A 2 1.66 5.37 -18.96
N ARG A 3 0.78 6.38 -18.83
CA ARG A 3 1.15 7.73 -18.39
C ARG A 3 1.76 7.74 -16.98
N LEU A 4 1.09 7.12 -16.02
CA LEU A 4 1.56 6.99 -14.63
C LEU A 4 2.88 6.21 -14.52
N ILE A 5 3.05 5.15 -15.31
CA ILE A 5 4.31 4.38 -15.34
C ILE A 5 5.46 5.29 -15.81
N ASN A 6 5.24 6.06 -16.87
CA ASN A 6 6.24 6.97 -17.39
C ASN A 6 6.61 8.07 -16.36
N ALA A 7 5.60 8.70 -15.75
CA ALA A 7 5.79 9.69 -14.68
C ALA A 7 6.53 9.11 -13.46
N SER A 8 6.20 7.88 -13.06
CA SER A 8 6.84 7.19 -11.93
C SER A 8 8.29 6.78 -12.18
N LYS A 9 8.74 6.76 -13.45
CA LYS A 9 10.03 6.23 -13.89
C LYS A 9 10.29 4.77 -13.51
N LEU A 10 9.25 4.03 -13.13
CA LEU A 10 9.29 2.58 -12.86
C LEU A 10 9.19 1.78 -14.17
N THR A 11 10.07 2.06 -15.12
CA THR A 11 10.03 1.47 -16.47
C THR A 11 10.63 0.07 -16.52
N ASN A 12 11.45 -0.31 -15.53
CA ASN A 12 12.05 -1.65 -15.43
C ASN A 12 11.16 -2.67 -14.69
N VAL A 13 9.88 -2.34 -14.51
CA VAL A 13 8.89 -3.20 -13.87
C VAL A 13 7.95 -3.75 -14.95
N GLU A 14 7.67 -5.05 -14.92
CA GLU A 14 6.67 -5.68 -15.79
C GLU A 14 5.28 -5.39 -15.21
N TRP A 15 4.57 -4.45 -15.85
CA TRP A 15 3.25 -4.03 -15.38
C TRP A 15 2.16 -4.92 -15.95
N GLU A 16 1.40 -5.56 -15.05
CA GLU A 16 0.24 -6.40 -15.39
C GLU A 16 -1.01 -5.80 -14.76
N ILE A 17 -2.08 -5.65 -15.53
CA ILE A 17 -3.34 -5.09 -15.03
C ILE A 17 -4.40 -6.18 -15.02
N HIS A 18 -4.97 -6.42 -13.85
CA HIS A 18 -6.06 -7.35 -13.63
C HIS A 18 -7.31 -6.59 -13.24
N VAL A 19 -8.38 -6.77 -13.99
CA VAL A 19 -9.72 -6.30 -13.63
C VAL A 19 -10.46 -7.48 -13.01
N ILE A 20 -10.87 -7.31 -11.75
CA ILE A 20 -11.61 -8.32 -10.99
C ILE A 20 -13.08 -7.95 -11.04
N ASP A 21 -13.91 -8.88 -11.54
CA ASP A 21 -15.36 -8.70 -11.49
C ASP A 21 -15.90 -9.01 -10.09
N ASP A 22 -15.95 -7.97 -9.25
CA ASP A 22 -16.38 -8.05 -7.86
C ASP A 22 -16.89 -6.67 -7.41
N PRO A 23 -18.04 -6.59 -6.71
CA PRO A 23 -18.66 -5.33 -6.28
C PRO A 23 -17.87 -4.58 -5.20
N GLN A 24 -16.79 -5.15 -4.66
CA GLN A 24 -15.91 -4.50 -3.72
C GLN A 24 -15.31 -3.22 -4.34
N ARG A 25 -15.28 -2.16 -3.54
CA ARG A 25 -14.81 -0.83 -3.94
C ARG A 25 -13.32 -0.70 -3.63
N ASN A 26 -12.47 -1.33 -4.44
CA ASN A 26 -11.05 -1.43 -4.14
C ASN A 26 -10.16 -1.42 -5.40
N ALA A 27 -8.92 -1.00 -5.21
CA ALA A 27 -7.82 -1.17 -6.15
C ALA A 27 -6.51 -1.20 -5.35
N PHE A 28 -5.51 -1.96 -5.80
CA PHE A 28 -4.20 -1.97 -5.16
C PHE A 28 -3.10 -2.42 -6.12
N ILE A 29 -1.86 -2.08 -5.79
CA ILE A 29 -0.67 -2.46 -6.57
C ILE A 29 0.29 -3.27 -5.70
N LEU A 30 0.59 -4.49 -6.13
CA LEU A 30 1.60 -5.33 -5.47
C LEU A 30 3.02 -4.98 -5.95
N PRO A 31 4.04 -5.25 -5.11
CA PRO A 31 5.43 -5.15 -5.54
C PRO A 31 5.67 -5.98 -6.80
N GLY A 32 6.37 -5.41 -7.78
CA GLY A 32 6.63 -6.06 -9.06
C GLY A 32 5.60 -5.77 -10.16
N GLY A 33 4.73 -4.77 -9.99
CA GLY A 33 3.96 -4.19 -11.10
C GLY A 33 2.58 -4.80 -11.35
N LYS A 34 2.09 -5.65 -10.45
CA LYS A 34 0.76 -6.24 -10.57
C LYS A 34 -0.29 -5.30 -10.00
N VAL A 35 -1.15 -4.80 -10.87
CA VAL A 35 -2.24 -3.88 -10.57
C VAL A 35 -3.55 -4.65 -10.54
N PHE A 36 -4.33 -4.48 -9.49
CA PHE A 36 -5.65 -5.07 -9.34
C PHE A 36 -6.70 -3.98 -9.20
N VAL A 37 -7.73 -4.02 -10.05
CA VAL A 37 -8.85 -3.07 -10.03
C VAL A 37 -10.15 -3.84 -9.94
N PHE A 38 -10.94 -3.59 -8.90
CA PHE A 38 -12.22 -4.25 -8.70
C PHE A 38 -13.31 -3.48 -9.45
N SER A 39 -14.19 -4.16 -10.18
CA SER A 39 -15.25 -3.52 -10.98
C SER A 39 -16.14 -2.59 -10.14
N GLY A 40 -16.33 -2.91 -8.85
CA GLY A 40 -17.06 -2.09 -7.89
C GLY A 40 -16.49 -0.68 -7.62
N ILE A 41 -15.20 -0.42 -7.90
CA ILE A 41 -14.62 0.93 -7.70
C ILE A 41 -14.96 1.90 -8.83
N LEU A 42 -15.21 1.39 -10.04
CA LEU A 42 -15.36 2.19 -11.26
C LEU A 42 -16.49 3.24 -11.18
N PRO A 43 -17.69 2.94 -10.62
CA PRO A 43 -18.75 3.93 -10.48
C PRO A 43 -18.38 5.10 -9.55
N ILE A 44 -17.47 4.89 -8.60
CA ILE A 44 -17.01 5.93 -7.66
C ILE A 44 -15.99 6.84 -8.33
N CYS A 45 -15.12 6.27 -9.17
CA CYS A 45 -14.13 7.01 -9.94
C CYS A 45 -14.78 7.97 -10.95
N LYS A 46 -16.02 7.71 -11.38
CA LYS A 46 -16.82 8.49 -12.35
C LYS A 46 -16.26 8.50 -13.77
N ASN A 47 -14.96 8.70 -13.94
CA ASN A 47 -14.27 8.79 -15.22
C ASN A 47 -12.83 8.28 -15.11
N GLU A 48 -12.09 8.38 -16.21
CA GLU A 48 -10.69 7.95 -16.29
C GLU A 48 -9.78 8.75 -15.36
N ASP A 49 -10.03 10.05 -15.18
CA ASP A 49 -9.23 10.90 -14.28
C ASP A 49 -9.39 10.46 -12.82
N GLY A 50 -10.62 10.16 -12.38
CA GLY A 50 -10.85 9.66 -11.03
C GLY A 50 -10.26 8.28 -10.79
N LEU A 51 -10.21 7.41 -11.82
CA LEU A 51 -9.48 6.14 -11.73
C LEU A 51 -7.97 6.37 -11.69
N ALA A 52 -7.46 7.34 -12.46
CA ALA A 52 -6.05 7.71 -12.46
C ALA A 52 -5.60 8.24 -11.09
N VAL A 53 -6.43 9.02 -10.38
CA VAL A 53 -6.14 9.47 -9.00
C VAL A 53 -5.94 8.27 -8.06
N VAL A 54 -6.86 7.29 -8.08
CA VAL A 54 -6.74 6.08 -7.26
C VAL A 54 -5.46 5.32 -7.62
N LEU A 55 -5.21 5.09 -8.90
CA LEU A 55 -4.02 4.36 -9.35
C LEU A 55 -2.72 5.13 -9.08
N ALA A 56 -2.73 6.46 -9.09
CA ALA A 56 -1.58 7.29 -8.75
C ALA A 56 -1.24 7.17 -7.27
N HIS A 57 -2.25 7.19 -6.39
CA HIS A 57 -2.08 6.93 -4.96
C HIS A 57 -1.47 5.53 -4.73
N GLU A 58 -2.02 4.49 -5.35
CA GLU A 58 -1.47 3.13 -5.24
C GLU A 58 -0.05 3.00 -5.83
N THR A 59 0.24 3.73 -6.91
CA THR A 59 1.58 3.76 -7.50
C THR A 59 2.57 4.45 -6.58
N ALA A 60 2.15 5.50 -5.89
CA ALA A 60 2.94 6.20 -4.89
C ALA A 60 3.33 5.28 -3.72
N HIS A 61 2.43 4.42 -3.24
CA HIS A 61 2.77 3.39 -2.25
C HIS A 61 3.89 2.46 -2.71
N GLN A 62 4.00 2.18 -4.02
CA GLN A 62 5.12 1.40 -4.56
C GLN A 62 6.40 2.19 -4.68
N ILE A 63 6.34 3.43 -5.17
CA ILE A 63 7.52 4.30 -5.27
C ILE A 63 8.15 4.48 -3.88
N ALA A 64 7.33 4.78 -2.86
CA ALA A 64 7.78 4.97 -1.49
C ALA A 64 8.02 3.65 -0.74
N ARG A 65 7.74 2.49 -1.37
CA ARG A 65 7.96 1.15 -0.82
C ARG A 65 7.26 0.89 0.53
N HIS A 66 6.10 1.48 0.75
CA HIS A 66 5.34 1.41 2.01
C HIS A 66 5.04 -0.04 2.45
N SER A 67 4.77 -0.94 1.50
CA SER A 67 4.57 -2.37 1.78
C SER A 67 5.83 -3.04 2.35
N ALA A 68 7.01 -2.70 1.83
CA ALA A 68 8.28 -3.25 2.29
C ALA A 68 8.67 -2.68 3.66
N GLU A 69 8.38 -1.39 3.91
CA GLU A 69 8.56 -0.76 5.21
C GLU A 69 7.69 -1.45 6.27
N LYS A 70 6.40 -1.62 5.99
CA LYS A 70 5.46 -2.29 6.90
C LYS A 70 5.90 -3.72 7.23
N LEU A 71 6.36 -4.48 6.24
CA LEU A 71 6.88 -5.83 6.44
C LEU A 71 8.15 -5.83 7.29
N SER A 72 9.08 -4.90 7.05
CA SER A 72 10.32 -4.78 7.81
C SER A 72 10.04 -4.42 9.27
N PHE A 73 9.13 -3.48 9.51
CA PHE A 73 8.68 -3.11 10.84
C PHE A 73 8.04 -4.30 11.57
N THR A 74 7.16 -5.04 10.89
CA THR A 74 6.51 -6.23 11.45
C THR A 74 7.55 -7.28 11.89
N LYS A 75 8.56 -7.55 11.06
CA LYS A 75 9.66 -8.47 11.41
C LYS A 75 10.42 -8.02 12.66
N LEU A 76 10.69 -6.72 12.78
CA LEU A 76 11.37 -6.15 13.95
C LEU A 76 10.52 -6.34 15.21
N VAL A 77 9.22 -6.05 15.15
CA VAL A 77 8.32 -6.26 16.30
C VAL A 77 8.25 -7.73 16.69
N LEU A 78 8.13 -8.65 15.72
CA LEU A 78 8.13 -10.09 15.98
C LEU A 78 9.45 -10.56 16.60
N PHE A 79 10.59 -10.02 16.15
CA PHE A 79 11.88 -10.31 16.75
C PHE A 79 11.96 -9.80 18.20
N GLY A 80 11.52 -8.57 18.46
CA GLY A 80 11.45 -8.03 19.81
C GLY A 80 10.54 -8.86 20.72
N TYR A 81 9.38 -9.29 20.21
CA TYR A 81 8.48 -10.20 20.91
C TYR A 81 9.16 -11.52 21.27
N PHE A 82 9.88 -12.13 20.32
CA PHE A 82 10.62 -13.36 20.55
C PHE A 82 11.65 -13.21 21.68
N ILE A 83 12.37 -12.08 21.74
CA ILE A 83 13.33 -11.83 22.83
C ILE A 83 12.62 -11.70 24.18
N VAL A 84 11.51 -10.96 24.25
CA VAL A 84 10.77 -10.79 25.52
C VAL A 84 10.16 -12.11 26.00
N SER A 85 9.66 -12.95 25.09
CA SER A 85 9.05 -14.24 25.44
C SER A 85 10.04 -15.27 25.99
N LEU A 86 11.35 -15.08 25.79
CA LEU A 86 12.38 -15.91 26.44
C LEU A 86 12.46 -15.67 27.96
N PHE A 87 12.02 -14.51 28.44
CA PHE A 87 12.17 -14.10 29.84
C PHE A 87 10.84 -13.87 30.56
N TYR A 88 9.73 -13.66 29.84
CA TYR A 88 8.42 -13.31 30.39
C TYR A 88 7.28 -14.08 29.70
N ASP A 89 6.15 -14.25 30.39
CA ASP A 89 4.95 -14.88 29.81
C ASP A 89 4.40 -14.03 28.65
N PRO A 90 4.33 -14.59 27.42
CA PRO A 90 3.91 -13.86 26.23
C PRO A 90 2.44 -13.40 26.25
N SER A 91 1.60 -13.97 27.11
CA SER A 91 0.16 -13.61 27.19
C SER A 91 -0.08 -12.14 27.52
N ILE A 92 0.80 -11.52 28.31
CA ILE A 92 0.73 -10.11 28.74
C ILE A 92 0.98 -9.14 27.58
N LEU A 93 1.76 -9.53 26.58
CA LEU A 93 2.25 -8.64 25.51
C LEU A 93 1.42 -8.71 24.21
N SER A 94 0.52 -9.70 24.12
CA SER A 94 -0.26 -10.03 22.91
C SER A 94 -1.09 -8.86 22.35
N ARG A 95 -1.82 -8.10 23.19
CA ARG A 95 -2.68 -7.01 22.72
C ARG A 95 -1.89 -5.77 22.26
N ALA A 96 -0.84 -5.41 22.99
CA ALA A 96 -0.03 -4.24 22.66
C ALA A 96 0.75 -4.41 21.34
N ILE A 97 1.19 -5.63 21.03
CA ILE A 97 1.85 -5.95 19.76
C ILE A 97 0.87 -5.87 18.60
N VAL A 98 -0.34 -6.42 18.76
CA VAL A 98 -1.38 -6.34 17.73
C VAL A 98 -1.72 -4.87 17.44
N ASP A 99 -1.89 -4.05 18.48
CA ASP A 99 -2.19 -2.62 18.31
C ASP A 99 -1.02 -1.85 17.66
N LEU A 100 0.22 -2.18 18.00
CA LEU A 100 1.41 -1.53 17.43
C LEU A 100 1.66 -1.94 15.96
N CYS A 101 1.47 -3.23 15.64
CA CYS A 101 1.69 -3.76 14.28
C CYS A 101 0.57 -3.42 13.32
N PHE A 102 -0.68 -3.39 13.79
CA PHE A 102 -1.86 -3.28 12.92
C PHE A 102 -2.60 -1.94 13.03
N LEU A 103 -2.53 -1.23 14.17
CA LEU A 103 -3.47 -0.12 14.47
C LEU A 103 -2.82 1.25 14.72
N LYS A 104 -1.49 1.42 14.66
CA LYS A 104 -0.83 2.69 15.05
C LYS A 104 0.19 3.24 14.04
N PRO A 105 0.65 4.48 14.24
CA PRO A 105 0.40 5.70 13.47
C PRO A 105 1.14 5.85 12.12
N ASN A 106 2.06 4.93 11.76
CA ASN A 106 2.82 5.06 10.51
C ASN A 106 1.88 5.05 9.29
N SER A 107 0.76 4.33 9.35
CA SER A 107 -0.24 4.35 8.27
C SER A 107 -0.60 5.78 7.83
N ARG A 108 -0.91 6.72 8.73
CA ARG A 108 -1.34 8.07 8.32
C ARG A 108 -0.24 8.87 7.60
N LYS A 109 1.00 8.75 8.05
CA LYS A 109 2.13 9.43 7.39
C LYS A 109 2.37 8.85 6.00
N LEU A 110 2.32 7.52 5.88
CA LEU A 110 2.45 6.81 4.61
C LEU A 110 1.30 7.16 3.66
N GLU A 111 0.06 7.26 4.13
CA GLU A 111 -1.07 7.73 3.31
C GLU A 111 -0.85 9.18 2.84
N THR A 112 -0.40 10.07 3.73
CA THR A 112 -0.14 11.48 3.39
C THR A 112 0.99 11.62 2.35
N GLU A 113 2.03 10.81 2.49
CA GLU A 113 3.13 10.74 1.51
C GLU A 113 2.66 10.18 0.17
N ALA A 114 1.82 9.13 0.20
CA ALA A 114 1.22 8.56 -1.00
C ALA A 114 0.31 9.57 -1.73
N ASP A 115 -0.49 10.35 -0.98
CA ASP A 115 -1.30 11.44 -1.54
C ASP A 115 -0.42 12.52 -2.18
N TYR A 116 0.65 12.95 -1.51
CA TYR A 116 1.56 13.97 -2.03
C TYR A 116 2.26 13.53 -3.32
N ILE A 117 2.86 12.33 -3.32
CA ILE A 117 3.51 11.76 -4.50
C ILE A 117 2.47 11.50 -5.60
N GLY A 118 1.29 11.00 -5.25
CA GLY A 118 0.19 10.76 -6.19
C GLY A 118 -0.22 12.04 -6.93
N LEU A 119 -0.33 13.17 -6.22
CA LEU A 119 -0.61 14.47 -6.85
C LEU A 119 0.52 14.92 -7.79
N ILE A 120 1.79 14.68 -7.44
CA ILE A 120 2.92 14.96 -8.33
C ILE A 120 2.83 14.10 -9.60
N LEU A 121 2.58 12.79 -9.46
CA LEU A 121 2.41 11.88 -10.59
C LEU A 121 1.26 12.28 -11.52
N MET A 122 0.19 12.87 -10.96
CA MET A 122 -0.95 13.37 -11.73
C MET A 122 -0.66 14.70 -12.45
N SER A 123 0.41 15.40 -12.08
CA SER A 123 0.80 16.68 -12.67
C SER A 123 1.83 16.58 -13.81
N GLU A 124 2.47 15.41 -13.95
CA GLU A 124 3.41 15.09 -15.03
C GLU A 124 2.70 14.49 -16.26
#